data_AF-A0A4Q3KXI4-F1
#
_entry.id   AF-A0A4Q3KXI4-F1
#
_cell.length_a   1.000
_cell.length_b   1.000
_cell.length_c   1.000
_cell.angle_alpha   90.00
_cell.angle_beta   90.00
_cell.angle_gamma   90.00
#
_symmetry.space_group_name_H-M   'P 1'
#
loop_
_entity.id
_entity.type
_entity.pdbx_description
1 polymer ?
#
loop_
_entity_poly.entity_id
_entity_poly.type
_entity_poly.pdbx_seq_one_letter_code
_entity_poly.pdbx_strand_id
1 'polypeptide(L)'
;MFAQSSVVTASHPMLFHGELSPCSRSPSARPCPDTYWPAETLNVFMLRMAAAGHCVNAAMMLGDRPYALQQLTLAMALKDQALRALAAELSEYFQF
;
A
#
# COMPACT_ATOMS: atom_id res chain seq x y z
N MET A 1 58.66 -25.70 11.61
CA MET A 1 58.43 -24.61 10.64
C MET A 1 57.11 -23.95 11.03
N PHE A 2 57.17 -22.75 11.61
CA PHE A 2 56.00 -22.01 12.08
C PHE A 2 55.48 -21.12 10.93
N ALA A 3 54.17 -21.12 10.67
CA ALA A 3 53.57 -20.20 9.70
C ALA A 3 52.14 -19.79 10.10
N GLN A 4 52.08 -18.54 10.57
CA GLN A 4 51.12 -17.49 10.22
C GLN A 4 49.69 -17.51 10.81
N SER A 5 49.60 -16.71 11.88
CA SER A 5 48.58 -15.71 12.24
C SER A 5 47.67 -15.20 11.12
N SER A 6 46.37 -15.08 11.44
CA SER A 6 45.58 -13.90 11.04
C SER A 6 44.39 -13.74 12.00
N VAL A 7 44.58 -12.92 13.04
CA VAL A 7 43.48 -12.41 13.85
C VAL A 7 43.03 -11.11 13.20
N VAL A 8 41.81 -11.10 12.66
CA VAL A 8 41.21 -9.88 12.14
C VAL A 8 40.78 -9.05 13.35
N THR A 9 41.52 -7.98 13.65
CA THR A 9 41.10 -6.99 14.64
C THR A 9 39.97 -6.19 14.01
N ALA A 10 38.75 -6.44 14.47
CA ALA A 10 37.60 -5.59 14.17
C ALA A 10 37.75 -4.29 14.98
N SER A 11 38.48 -3.33 14.41
CA SER A 11 38.42 -1.94 14.85
C SER A 11 36.99 -1.45 14.68
N HIS A 12 36.22 -1.42 15.76
CA HIS A 12 34.97 -0.68 15.86
C HIS A 12 35.29 0.72 16.39
N PRO A 13 35.46 1.76 15.55
CA PRO A 13 35.26 3.11 16.00
C PRO A 13 33.76 3.34 16.19
N MET A 14 33.33 3.21 17.44
CA MET A 14 32.06 3.70 17.97
C MET A 14 32.00 5.21 17.79
N LEU A 15 31.57 5.70 16.62
CA LEU A 15 31.09 7.07 16.42
C LEU A 15 29.99 7.08 15.36
N PHE A 16 28.84 6.52 15.72
CA PHE A 16 27.59 6.75 14.99
C PHE A 16 26.79 7.84 15.73
N HIS A 17 27.28 9.09 15.65
CA HIS A 17 26.41 10.25 15.81
C HIS A 17 25.86 10.61 14.43
N GLY A 18 24.99 9.73 13.92
CA GLY A 18 24.07 10.09 12.86
C GLY A 18 22.87 10.75 13.50
N GLU A 19 22.97 12.06 13.70
CA GLU A 19 21.85 12.95 13.98
C GLU A 19 20.63 12.50 13.17
N LEU A 20 19.58 12.09 13.88
CA LEU A 20 18.24 11.96 13.34
C LEU A 20 17.83 13.36 12.92
N SER A 21 18.16 13.70 11.67
CA SER A 21 17.67 14.88 10.98
C SER A 21 16.15 14.96 11.24
N PRO A 22 15.66 15.92 12.03
CA PRO A 22 14.23 16.07 12.19
C PRO A 22 13.77 16.63 10.85
N CYS A 23 13.19 15.76 10.01
CA CYS A 23 12.49 16.20 8.81
C CYS A 23 11.57 17.35 9.24
N SER A 24 11.92 18.56 8.81
CA SER A 24 11.21 19.79 9.09
C SER A 24 9.73 19.55 8.84
N ARG A 25 8.97 19.37 9.91
CA ARG A 25 7.54 19.09 9.84
C ARG A 25 6.88 20.39 9.44
N SER A 26 6.75 20.61 8.13
CA SER A 26 6.02 21.73 7.56
C SER A 26 4.62 21.78 8.21
N PRO A 27 4.24 22.89 8.88
CA PRO A 27 2.95 23.01 9.55
C PRO A 27 1.78 23.28 8.57
N SER A 28 1.98 23.04 7.27
CA SER A 28 0.97 23.20 6.22
C SER A 28 0.57 21.87 5.61
N ALA A 29 0.54 20.80 6.41
CA ALA A 29 -0.29 19.65 6.07
C ALA A 29 -1.72 20.02 6.46
N ARG A 30 -2.50 20.52 5.50
CA ARG A 30 -3.96 20.54 5.62
C ARG A 30 -4.38 19.14 6.11
N PRO A 31 -5.34 19.00 7.04
CA PRO A 31 -5.89 17.69 7.34
C PRO A 31 -6.39 17.12 6.01
N CYS A 32 -5.67 16.13 5.48
CA CYS A 32 -6.16 15.36 4.36
C CYS A 32 -7.52 14.81 4.80
N PRO A 33 -8.55 14.84 3.94
CA PRO A 33 -9.82 14.20 4.28
C PRO A 33 -9.50 12.76 4.71
N ASP A 34 -9.85 12.45 5.96
CA ASP A 34 -9.36 11.32 6.75
C ASP A 34 -9.82 9.95 6.19
N THR A 35 -10.57 9.96 5.10
CA THR A 35 -11.16 8.76 4.52
C THR A 35 -10.29 8.20 3.41
N TYR A 36 -9.10 7.72 3.78
CA TYR A 36 -8.30 6.87 2.90
C TYR A 36 -9.07 5.57 2.61
N TRP A 37 -8.94 5.04 1.40
CA TRP A 37 -9.63 3.81 1.01
C TRP A 37 -9.16 2.63 1.89
N PRO A 38 -10.06 1.81 2.45
CA PRO A 38 -9.67 0.76 3.39
C PRO A 38 -8.79 -0.28 2.69
N ALA A 39 -7.51 -0.33 3.07
CA ALA A 39 -6.51 -1.19 2.43
C ALA A 39 -6.88 -2.69 2.49
N GLU A 40 -7.50 -3.13 3.59
CA GLU A 40 -7.93 -4.51 3.75
C GLU A 40 -9.12 -4.86 2.84
N THR A 41 -10.17 -4.04 2.83
CA THR A 41 -11.33 -4.19 1.92
C THR A 41 -10.87 -4.17 0.45
N LEU A 42 -9.97 -3.25 0.09
CA LEU A 42 -9.39 -3.16 -1.25
C LEU A 42 -8.59 -4.43 -1.61
N ASN A 43 -7.79 -4.95 -0.69
CA ASN A 43 -7.03 -6.18 -0.91
C ASN A 43 -7.95 -7.40 -1.12
N VAL A 44 -8.99 -7.55 -0.30
CA VAL A 44 -9.98 -8.64 -0.46
C VAL A 44 -10.73 -8.51 -1.79
N PHE A 45 -11.10 -7.28 -2.18
CA PHE A 45 -11.70 -7.00 -3.49
C PHE A 45 -10.80 -7.45 -4.64
N MET A 46 -9.52 -7.05 -4.62
CA MET A 46 -8.55 -7.41 -5.66
C MET A 46 -8.34 -8.92 -5.76
N LEU A 47 -8.25 -9.63 -4.62
CA LEU A 47 -8.12 -11.08 -4.58
C LEU A 47 -9.33 -11.79 -5.19
N ARG A 48 -10.54 -11.30 -4.92
CA ARG A 48 -11.78 -11.86 -5.48
C ARG A 48 -11.93 -11.59 -6.97
N MET A 49 -11.57 -10.38 -7.41
CA MET A 49 -11.49 -10.06 -8.84
C MET A 49 -10.47 -10.96 -9.54
N ALA A 50 -9.29 -11.17 -8.95
CA ALA A 50 -8.28 -12.07 -9.50
C ALA A 50 -8.76 -13.52 -9.57
N ALA A 51 -9.49 -14.01 -8.55
CA ALA A 51 -10.12 -15.32 -8.57
C ALA A 51 -11.18 -15.47 -9.68
N ALA A 52 -11.83 -14.37 -10.07
CA ALA A 52 -12.73 -14.31 -11.22
C ALA A 52 -12.01 -14.12 -12.57
N GLY A 53 -10.67 -14.04 -12.58
CA GLY A 53 -9.86 -13.84 -13.79
C GLY A 53 -9.58 -12.38 -14.15
N HIS A 54 -9.93 -11.43 -13.27
CA HIS A 54 -9.71 -10.00 -13.46
C HIS A 54 -8.62 -9.48 -12.51
N CYS A 55 -7.39 -9.34 -13.02
CA CYS A 55 -6.32 -8.71 -12.24
C CYS A 55 -6.54 -7.20 -12.13
N VAL A 56 -6.61 -6.69 -10.91
CA VAL A 56 -6.79 -5.27 -10.60
C VAL A 56 -5.49 -4.68 -10.07
N ASN A 57 -5.13 -3.47 -10.50
CA ASN A 57 -3.96 -2.75 -10.01
C ASN A 57 -4.34 -1.78 -8.89
N ALA A 58 -3.80 -2.01 -7.68
CA ALA A 58 -4.07 -1.19 -6.50
C ALA A 58 -3.68 0.29 -6.68
N ALA A 59 -2.55 0.57 -7.35
CA ALA A 59 -2.08 1.92 -7.58
C ALA A 59 -2.99 2.67 -8.55
N MET A 60 -3.50 2.00 -9.59
CA MET A 60 -4.48 2.56 -10.52
C MET A 60 -5.83 2.77 -9.84
N MET A 61 -6.26 1.84 -8.99
CA MET A 61 -7.47 1.97 -8.16
C MET A 61 -7.43 3.24 -7.30
N LEU A 62 -6.29 3.56 -6.69
CA LEU A 62 -6.11 4.73 -5.81
C LEU A 62 -5.82 6.04 -6.56
N GLY A 63 -5.18 5.97 -7.73
CA GLY A 63 -4.73 7.14 -8.48
C GLY A 63 -5.59 7.52 -9.69
N ASP A 64 -6.40 6.60 -10.20
CA ASP A 64 -7.20 6.76 -11.42
C ASP A 64 -8.67 6.40 -11.14
N ARG A 65 -9.47 7.45 -10.93
CA ARG A 65 -10.91 7.33 -10.66
C ARG A 65 -11.70 6.61 -11.76
N PRO A 66 -11.53 6.90 -13.07
CA PRO A 66 -12.30 6.21 -14.10
C PRO A 66 -11.97 4.71 -14.17
N TYR A 67 -10.70 4.32 -13.99
CA TYR A 67 -10.29 2.92 -13.86
C TYR A 67 -10.98 2.26 -12.67
N ALA A 68 -10.98 2.91 -11.51
CA ALA A 68 -11.60 2.34 -10.33
C ALA A 68 -13.11 2.13 -10.50
N LEU A 69 -13.84 3.12 -11.05
CA LEU A 69 -15.26 2.99 -11.36
C LEU A 69 -15.54 1.85 -12.36
N GLN A 70 -14.66 1.67 -13.35
CA GLN A 70 -14.75 0.55 -14.28
C GLN A 70 -14.61 -0.79 -13.57
N GLN A 71 -13.63 -0.94 -12.67
CA GLN A 71 -13.44 -2.17 -11.91
C GLN A 71 -14.61 -2.45 -10.95
N LEU A 72 -15.16 -1.42 -10.31
CA LEU A 72 -16.35 -1.55 -9.47
C LEU A 72 -17.58 -1.97 -10.28
N THR A 73 -17.76 -1.41 -11.48
CA THR A 73 -18.84 -1.79 -12.38
C THR A 73 -18.69 -3.25 -12.85
N LEU A 74 -17.46 -3.69 -13.16
CA LEU A 74 -17.17 -5.08 -13.48
C LEU A 74 -17.48 -6.01 -12.31
N ALA A 75 -17.07 -5.66 -11.09
CA ALA A 75 -17.38 -6.39 -9.88
C ALA A 75 -18.90 -6.52 -9.64
N MET A 76 -19.66 -5.47 -9.94
CA MET A 76 -21.12 -5.47 -9.87
C MET A 76 -21.78 -6.41 -10.89
N ALA A 77 -21.15 -6.64 -12.04
CA ALA A 77 -21.63 -7.54 -13.08
C ALA A 77 -21.32 -9.03 -12.81
N LEU A 78 -20.37 -9.33 -11.91
CA LEU A 78 -20.01 -10.70 -11.54
C LEU A 78 -21.07 -11.33 -10.63
N LYS A 79 -21.19 -12.66 -10.72
CA LYS A 79 -22.17 -13.45 -9.93
C LYS A 79 -21.78 -13.65 -8.45
N ASP A 80 -20.71 -13.01 -7.97
CA ASP A 80 -20.24 -13.11 -6.59
C ASP A 80 -20.92 -12.03 -5.72
N GLN A 81 -21.84 -12.44 -4.84
CA GLN A 81 -22.51 -11.57 -3.87
C GLN A 81 -21.53 -10.83 -2.95
N ALA A 82 -20.50 -11.50 -2.46
CA ALA A 82 -19.53 -10.91 -1.55
C ALA A 82 -18.67 -9.86 -2.27
N LEU A 83 -18.31 -10.12 -3.52
CA LEU A 83 -17.61 -9.15 -4.37
C LEU A 83 -18.48 -7.91 -4.65
N ARG A 84 -19.79 -8.10 -4.90
CA ARG A 84 -20.73 -6.99 -5.05
C ARG A 84 -20.86 -6.15 -3.78
N ALA A 85 -20.90 -6.79 -2.61
CA ALA A 85 -20.92 -6.09 -1.33
C ALA A 85 -19.65 -5.24 -1.11
N LEU A 86 -18.47 -5.81 -1.39
CA LEU A 86 -17.19 -5.09 -1.32
C LEU A 86 -17.15 -3.92 -2.31
N ALA A 87 -17.66 -4.10 -3.53
CA ALA A 87 -17.73 -3.04 -4.52
C ALA A 87 -18.65 -1.89 -4.07
N ALA A 88 -19.79 -2.21 -3.44
CA ALA A 88 -20.69 -1.21 -2.89
C ALA A 88 -20.04 -0.42 -1.75
N GLU A 89 -19.42 -1.10 -0.78
CA GLU A 89 -18.69 -0.49 0.34
C GLU A 89 -17.57 0.43 -0.17
N LEU A 90 -16.75 -0.05 -1.10
CA LEU A 90 -15.66 0.72 -1.70
C LEU A 90 -16.18 1.94 -2.49
N SER A 91 -17.39 1.86 -3.07
CA SER A 91 -17.98 2.97 -3.82
C SER A 91 -18.35 4.17 -2.93
N GLU A 92 -18.65 3.96 -1.65
CA GLU A 92 -19.00 5.05 -0.72
C GLU A 92 -17.85 6.03 -0.52
N TYR A 93 -16.61 5.53 -0.58
CA TYR A 93 -15.40 6.35 -0.47
C TYR A 93 -15.13 7.20 -1.73
N PHE A 94 -15.76 6.92 -2.86
CA PHE A 94 -15.65 7.72 -4.09
C PHE A 94 -16.60 8.91 -4.17
N GLN A 95 -17.52 9.05 -3.21
CA GLN A 95 -18.58 10.07 -3.22
C GLN A 95 -18.20 11.38 -2.54
N PHE A 96 -16.91 11.59 -2.21
CA PHE A 96 -16.39 12.79 -1.56
C PHE A 96 -15.55 13.67 -2.50
#